data_AF-A0AA43GVF1-F1
#
_entry.id   AF-A0AA43GVF1-F1
#
_cell.length_a   1.000
_cell.length_b   1.000
_cell.length_c   1.000
_cell.angle_alpha   90.00
_cell.angle_beta   90.00
_cell.angle_gamma   90.00
#
_symmetry.space_group_name_H-M   'P 1'
#
loop_
_entity.id
_entity.type
_entity.pdbx_description
1 polymer ?
#
loop_
_entity_poly.entity_id
_entity_poly.type
_entity_poly.pdbx_seq_one_letter_code
_entity_poly.pdbx_strand_id
1 'polypeptide(L)'
;MSSTTLTLNLVEGSVSFSFTPQAARELKTATDELMERLKAVAAKPTPGGGKVTPQPPLEYRYTGEVFLEVFCNPNIWPTPFAAKVLLTIRDLNIRLTTEAELTRMIDDVNQYLEQVS
;
A
#
# COMPACT_ATOMS: atom_id res chain seq x y z
N MET A 1 3.67 22.40 -16.52
CA MET A 1 3.18 21.46 -15.49
C MET A 1 4.24 20.38 -15.38
N SER A 2 5.10 20.45 -14.36
CA SER A 2 6.09 19.40 -14.13
C SER A 2 5.33 18.11 -13.80
N SER A 3 5.52 17.05 -14.57
CA SER A 3 4.89 15.75 -14.31
C SER A 3 5.44 15.18 -13.01
N THR A 4 4.69 15.28 -11.91
CA THR A 4 5.13 14.70 -10.64
C THR A 4 4.90 13.20 -10.65
N THR A 5 5.99 12.44 -10.55
CA THR A 5 5.97 10.98 -10.54
C THR A 5 5.93 10.45 -9.12
N LEU A 6 5.07 9.48 -8.83
CA LEU A 6 5.17 8.68 -7.62
C LEU A 6 6.27 7.64 -7.83
N THR A 7 7.22 7.55 -6.90
CA THR A 7 8.24 6.49 -6.89
C THR A 7 7.95 5.56 -5.73
N LEU A 8 7.68 4.29 -6.03
CA LEU A 8 7.54 3.24 -5.04
C LEU A 8 8.86 2.45 -4.96
N ASN A 9 9.48 2.45 -3.79
CA ASN A 9 10.64 1.66 -3.46
C ASN A 9 10.20 0.23 -3.13
N LEU A 10 10.73 -0.73 -3.88
CA LEU A 10 10.42 -2.14 -3.76
C LEU A 10 11.47 -2.82 -2.88
N VAL A 11 11.30 -4.11 -2.61
CA VAL A 11 12.34 -4.93 -1.95
C VAL A 11 13.65 -4.88 -2.75
N GLU A 12 13.54 -4.92 -4.08
CA GLU A 12 14.65 -4.78 -5.01
C GLU A 12 14.34 -3.68 -6.02
N GLY A 13 15.04 -2.56 -5.91
CA GLY A 13 14.91 -1.42 -6.82
C GLY A 13 13.68 -0.55 -6.54
N SER A 14 13.21 0.14 -7.58
CA SER A 14 12.11 1.09 -7.48
C SER A 14 11.36 1.18 -8.81
N VAL A 15 10.11 1.63 -8.75
CA VAL A 15 9.29 1.92 -9.91
C VAL A 15 8.72 3.33 -9.80
N SER A 16 8.84 4.12 -10.86
CA SER A 16 8.35 5.49 -10.92
C SER A 16 7.33 5.63 -12.03
N PHE A 17 6.21 6.29 -11.76
CA PHE A 17 5.13 6.46 -12.72
C PHE A 17 4.34 7.75 -12.48
N SER A 18 3.68 8.25 -13.54
CA SER A 18 2.73 9.36 -13.45
C SER A 18 1.61 9.00 -12.47
N PHE A 19 1.40 9.85 -11.46
CA PHE A 19 0.33 9.64 -10.49
C PHE A 19 -0.28 10.99 -10.12
N THR A 20 -1.54 10.98 -9.69
CA THR A 20 -2.23 12.23 -9.35
C THR A 20 -2.19 12.47 -7.83
N PRO A 21 -2.10 13.74 -7.38
CA PRO A 21 -2.16 14.06 -5.95
C PRO A 21 -3.43 13.55 -5.27
N GLN A 22 -4.56 13.54 -6.00
CA GLN A 22 -5.82 13.02 -5.50
C GLN A 22 -5.79 11.51 -5.28
N ALA A 23 -5.32 10.74 -6.27
CA ALA A 23 -5.17 9.30 -6.12
C ALA A 23 -4.16 8.94 -5.01
N ALA A 24 -3.09 9.72 -4.85
CA ALA A 24 -2.14 9.54 -3.75
C ALA A 24 -2.75 9.75 -2.37
N ARG A 25 -3.65 10.73 -2.20
CA ARG A 25 -4.39 10.90 -0.93
C ARG A 25 -5.31 9.72 -0.65
N GLU A 26 -6.05 9.25 -1.66
CA GLU A 26 -6.93 8.07 -1.51
C GLU A 26 -6.13 6.81 -1.17
N LEU A 27 -4.99 6.63 -1.83
CA LEU A 27 -4.05 5.55 -1.55
C LEU A 27 -3.52 5.62 -0.12
N LYS A 28 -3.08 6.82 0.32
CA LYS A 28 -2.62 7.07 1.68
C LYS A 28 -3.69 6.69 2.71
N THR A 29 -4.93 7.15 2.52
CA THR A 29 -6.05 6.82 3.42
C THR A 29 -6.23 5.30 3.51
N ALA A 30 -6.25 4.60 2.37
CA ALA A 30 -6.45 3.15 2.35
C ALA A 30 -5.30 2.39 3.05
N THR A 31 -4.05 2.83 2.89
CA THR A 31 -2.89 2.23 3.56
C THR A 31 -2.82 2.56 5.04
N ASP A 32 -3.22 3.76 5.47
CA ASP A 32 -3.28 4.15 6.88
C ASP A 32 -4.36 3.33 7.61
N GLU A 33 -5.54 3.16 6.99
CA GLU A 33 -6.60 2.29 7.53
C GLU A 33 -6.16 0.82 7.64
N LEU A 34 -5.37 0.33 6.68
CA LEU A 34 -4.77 -1.01 6.78
C LEU A 34 -3.78 -1.10 7.94
N MET A 35 -2.91 -0.10 8.11
CA MET A 35 -1.93 -0.03 9.18
C MET A 35 -2.61 -0.06 10.56
N GLU A 36 -3.66 0.74 10.76
CA GLU A 36 -4.43 0.74 12.01
C GLU A 36 -5.12 -0.60 12.27
N ARG A 37 -5.70 -1.24 11.26
CA ARG A 37 -6.28 -2.59 11.38
C ARG A 37 -5.24 -3.63 11.78
N LEU A 38 -4.05 -3.59 11.18
CA LEU A 38 -2.95 -4.49 11.54
C LEU A 38 -2.49 -4.26 12.99
N LYS A 39 -2.36 -3.01 13.43
CA LYS A 39 -2.00 -2.69 14.82
C LYS A 39 -3.04 -3.23 15.80
N ALA A 40 -4.33 -3.08 15.49
CA ALA A 40 -5.42 -3.58 16.32
C ALA A 40 -5.45 -5.11 16.43
N VAL A 41 -5.02 -5.84 15.40
CA VAL A 41 -4.85 -7.31 15.45
C VAL A 41 -3.64 -7.68 16.32
N ALA A 42 -2.50 -7.01 16.14
CA ALA A 42 -1.27 -7.29 16.88
C ALA A 42 -1.36 -6.93 18.38
N ALA A 43 -2.13 -5.90 18.74
CA ALA A 43 -2.27 -5.42 20.12
C ALA A 43 -3.20 -6.27 20.99
N LYS A 44 -3.94 -7.23 20.44
CA LYS A 44 -4.81 -8.12 21.22
C LYS A 44 -3.99 -9.30 21.75
N PRO A 45 -3.58 -9.31 23.04
CA PRO A 45 -3.11 -10.56 23.62
C PRO A 45 -4.26 -11.55 23.53
N THR A 46 -3.98 -12.82 23.27
CA THR A 46 -5.01 -13.87 23.26
C THR A 46 -5.02 -14.56 24.63
N PRO A 47 -5.56 -13.99 25.72
CA PRO A 47 -5.81 -14.78 26.92
C PRO A 47 -6.94 -15.78 26.58
N GLY A 48 -6.59 -17.07 26.52
CA GLY A 48 -7.58 -18.15 26.42
C GLY A 48 -7.98 -18.64 25.04
N GLY A 49 -7.20 -18.40 23.98
CA GLY A 49 -7.38 -19.11 22.69
C GLY A 49 -8.63 -18.73 21.88
N GLY A 50 -9.19 -17.53 22.08
CA GLY A 50 -10.26 -17.00 21.24
C GLY A 50 -9.78 -16.74 19.81
N LYS A 51 -10.53 -17.24 18.81
CA LYS A 51 -10.24 -17.02 17.38
C LYS A 51 -10.19 -15.51 17.07
N VAL A 52 -9.10 -15.06 16.46
CA VAL A 52 -8.99 -13.70 15.92
C VAL A 52 -10.05 -13.53 14.82
N THR A 53 -10.89 -12.51 14.91
CA THR A 53 -11.83 -12.17 13.84
C THR A 53 -11.04 -11.72 12.62
N PRO A 54 -11.19 -12.40 11.46
CA PRO A 54 -10.47 -12.03 10.25
C PRO A 54 -10.79 -10.59 9.84
N GLN A 55 -9.76 -9.83 9.48
CA GLN A 55 -9.88 -8.50 8.91
C GLN A 55 -10.09 -8.60 7.40
N PRO A 56 -10.91 -7.73 6.79
CA PRO A 56 -11.08 -7.72 5.34
C PRO A 56 -9.77 -7.31 4.64
N PRO A 57 -9.48 -7.84 3.43
CA PRO A 57 -8.30 -7.43 2.67
C PRO A 57 -8.36 -5.94 2.30
N LEU A 58 -7.20 -5.36 2.04
CA LEU A 58 -7.09 -4.13 1.27
C LEU A 58 -7.18 -4.49 -0.21
N GLU A 59 -8.08 -3.82 -0.93
CA GLU A 59 -8.25 -3.90 -2.38
C GLU A 59 -8.39 -2.48 -2.94
N TYR A 60 -7.26 -1.77 -3.06
CA TYR A 60 -7.23 -0.44 -3.67
C TYR A 60 -6.97 -0.56 -5.17
N ARG A 61 -7.74 0.19 -5.98
CA ARG A 61 -7.57 0.23 -7.42
C ARG A 61 -7.70 1.64 -7.95
N TYR A 62 -6.67 2.09 -8.66
CA TYR A 62 -6.65 3.31 -9.44
C TYR A 62 -6.62 2.97 -10.93
N THR A 63 -7.51 3.63 -11.68
CA THR A 63 -7.60 3.50 -13.14
C THR A 63 -7.43 4.88 -13.77
N GLY A 64 -6.22 5.17 -14.26
CA GLY A 64 -5.91 6.43 -14.96
C GLY A 64 -4.97 6.18 -16.13
N GLU A 65 -4.01 7.09 -16.32
CA GLU A 65 -2.93 6.94 -17.31
C GLU A 65 -2.12 5.66 -17.04
N VAL A 66 -1.89 5.39 -15.76
CA VAL A 66 -1.42 4.09 -15.28
C VAL A 66 -2.53 3.39 -14.50
N PHE A 67 -2.54 2.08 -14.58
CA PHE A 67 -3.30 1.23 -13.68
C PHE A 67 -2.44 0.90 -12.46
N LEU A 68 -2.97 1.12 -11.27
CA LEU A 68 -2.37 0.70 -10.01
C LEU A 68 -3.39 -0.11 -9.21
N GLU A 69 -3.02 -1.30 -8.80
CA GLU A 69 -3.75 -2.11 -7.84
C GLU A 69 -2.84 -2.43 -6.65
N VAL A 70 -3.39 -2.29 -5.45
CA VAL A 70 -2.71 -2.61 -4.19
C VAL A 70 -3.59 -3.56 -3.41
N PHE A 71 -3.07 -4.77 -3.22
CA PHE A 71 -3.73 -5.82 -2.47
C PHE A 71 -2.94 -6.15 -1.20
N CYS A 72 -3.64 -6.36 -0.08
CA CYS A 72 -3.02 -6.93 1.11
C CYS A 72 -4.03 -7.75 1.90
N ASN A 73 -3.69 -9.00 2.24
CA ASN A 73 -4.42 -9.77 3.22
C ASN A 73 -3.82 -9.52 4.61
N PRO A 74 -4.46 -8.75 5.50
CA PRO A 74 -3.90 -8.47 6.82
C PRO A 74 -3.78 -9.71 7.73
N ASN A 75 -4.51 -10.79 7.43
CA ASN A 75 -4.59 -11.96 8.30
C ASN A 75 -3.38 -12.91 8.21
N ILE A 76 -2.51 -12.74 7.21
CA ILE A 76 -1.31 -13.58 7.03
C ILE A 76 -0.07 -12.97 7.67
N TRP A 77 -0.16 -11.73 8.19
CA TRP A 77 0.97 -11.00 8.73
C TRP A 77 0.97 -11.02 10.26
N PRO A 78 2.09 -11.35 10.90
CA PRO A 78 2.17 -11.43 12.37
C PRO A 78 2.21 -10.03 13.02
N THR A 79 2.75 -9.03 12.32
CA THR A 79 2.86 -7.65 12.79
C THR A 79 2.65 -6.67 11.63
N PRO A 80 2.27 -5.40 11.91
CA PRO A 80 2.12 -4.37 10.88
C PRO A 80 3.43 -4.09 10.13
N PHE A 81 4.56 -4.17 10.82
CA PHE A 81 5.89 -3.89 10.26
C PHE A 81 6.43 -5.03 9.39
N ALA A 82 5.87 -6.23 9.51
CA ALA A 82 6.18 -7.34 8.61
C ALA A 82 5.27 -7.38 7.37
N ALA A 83 4.22 -6.53 7.33
CA ALA A 83 3.21 -6.61 6.30
C ALA A 83 3.74 -6.13 4.95
N LYS A 84 3.48 -6.93 3.91
CA LYS A 84 3.69 -6.54 2.52
C LYS A 84 2.36 -6.35 1.80
N VAL A 85 2.43 -5.53 0.76
CA VAL A 85 1.36 -5.34 -0.22
C VAL A 85 1.79 -5.95 -1.55
N LEU A 86 0.85 -6.57 -2.25
CA LEU A 86 1.00 -6.97 -3.64
C LEU A 86 0.58 -5.78 -4.51
N LEU A 87 1.52 -5.31 -5.33
CA LEU A 87 1.33 -4.22 -6.28
C LEU A 87 1.15 -4.80 -7.68
N THR A 88 0.16 -4.32 -8.41
CA THR A 88 0.12 -4.45 -9.88
C THR A 88 0.11 -3.07 -10.49
N ILE A 89 1.18 -2.74 -11.21
CA ILE A 89 1.34 -1.50 -11.97
C ILE A 89 1.33 -1.87 -13.44
N ARG A 90 0.46 -1.23 -14.21
CA ARG A 90 0.32 -1.51 -15.64
C ARG A 90 0.14 -0.24 -16.44
N ASP A 91 0.87 -0.15 -17.55
CA ASP A 91 0.63 0.82 -18.61
C ASP A 91 0.34 0.10 -19.94
N LEU A 92 0.53 0.81 -21.07
CA LEU A 92 0.32 0.25 -22.41
C LEU A 92 1.32 -0.85 -22.79
N ASN A 93 2.54 -0.84 -22.23
CA ASN A 93 3.66 -1.66 -22.68
C ASN A 93 4.14 -2.65 -21.60
N ILE A 94 3.98 -2.31 -20.33
CA ILE A 94 4.56 -3.00 -19.19
C ILE A 94 3.46 -3.33 -18.19
N ARG A 95 3.55 -4.54 -17.63
CA ARG A 95 2.86 -4.94 -16.41
C ARG A 95 3.90 -5.42 -15.42
N LEU A 96 3.99 -4.74 -14.28
CA LEU A 96 4.79 -5.13 -13.13
C LEU A 96 3.85 -5.63 -12.04
N THR A 97 4.03 -6.88 -11.60
CA THR A 97 3.39 -7.39 -10.39
C THR A 97 4.49 -7.79 -9.41
N THR A 98 4.51 -7.15 -8.24
CA THR A 98 5.60 -7.27 -7.26
C THR A 98 5.10 -7.01 -5.84
N GLU A 99 5.92 -7.29 -4.85
CA GLU A 99 5.64 -6.96 -3.46
C GLU A 99 6.42 -5.72 -3.01
N ALA A 100 5.81 -4.93 -2.12
CA ALA A 100 6.49 -3.89 -1.37
C ALA A 100 6.13 -3.97 0.11
N GLU A 101 7.01 -3.49 0.98
CA GLU A 101 6.69 -3.34 2.39
C GLU A 101 5.63 -2.25 2.57
N LEU A 102 4.61 -2.51 3.40
CA LEU A 102 3.51 -1.57 3.62
C LEU A 102 4.02 -0.23 4.17
N THR A 103 4.93 -0.27 5.15
CA THR A 103 5.53 0.92 5.75
C THR A 103 6.29 1.74 4.71
N ARG A 104 7.09 1.07 3.86
CA ARG A 104 7.85 1.72 2.81
C ARG A 104 6.94 2.43 1.80
N MET A 105 5.87 1.76 1.38
CA MET A 105 4.88 2.34 0.48
C MET A 105 4.19 3.56 1.10
N ILE A 106 3.84 3.51 2.39
CA ILE A 106 3.26 4.67 3.10
C ILE A 106 4.24 5.85 3.09
N ASP A 107 5.51 5.61 3.39
CA ASP A 107 6.54 6.65 3.40
C ASP A 107 6.72 7.27 2.01
N ASP A 108 6.78 6.45 0.96
CA ASP A 108 6.91 6.90 -0.43
C ASP A 108 5.72 7.76 -0.87
N VAL A 109 4.49 7.36 -0.50
CA VAL A 109 3.27 8.12 -0.79
C VAL A 109 3.25 9.44 -0.02
N ASN A 110 3.66 9.45 1.26
CA ASN A 110 3.77 10.67 2.06
C ASN A 110 4.78 11.64 1.44
N GLN A 111 5.97 11.13 1.07
CA GLN A 111 7.01 11.94 0.44
C GLN A 111 6.54 12.54 -0.90
N TYR A 112 5.82 11.76 -1.72
CA TYR A 112 5.21 12.28 -2.94
C TYR A 112 4.21 13.39 -2.63
N LEU A 113 3.33 13.20 -1.63
CA LEU A 113 2.33 14.18 -1.23
C LEU A 113 2.94 15.48 -0.73
N GLU A 114 4.04 15.42 0.02
CA GLU A 114 4.79 16.61 0.46
C GLU A 114 5.33 17.43 -0.72
N GLN A 115 5.71 16.78 -1.81
CA GLN A 115 6.25 17.45 -3.01
C GLN A 115 5.19 18.11 -3.90
N VAL A 116 3.93 17.64 -3.82
CA VAL A 116 2.81 18.13 -4.63
C VAL A 116 1.78 18.93 -3.83
N SER A 117 2.06 19.18 -2.54
CA SER A 117 1.24 20.01 -1.65
C SER A 117 1.49 21.50 -1.87
#